data_AF-A0A0G1UM84-F1
#
_entry.id   AF-A0A0G1UM84-F1
#
_cell.length_a   1.000
_cell.length_b   1.000
_cell.length_c   1.000
_cell.angle_alpha   90.00
_cell.angle_beta   90.00
_cell.angle_gamma   90.00
#
_symmetry.space_group_name_H-M   'P 1'
#
loop_
_entity.id
_entity.type
_entity.pdbx_description
1 polymer ?
#
loop_
_entity_poly.entity_id
_entity_poly.type
_entity_poly.pdbx_seq_one_letter_code
_entity_poly.pdbx_strand_id
1 'polypeptide(L)'
;MQFQVPQFIETESKLVGPLTLKQFIYLGVAGLISFGLFFVLKTFVWAMATILLGIIAASLAFIKYNGRPLVVILQSALAYLWKPKLYLWQKQEQKIEEKEMKVPEEGTVSKLKNMWLNLITKKPPVNKL
;
A
#
# COMPACT_ATOMS: atom_id res chain seq x y z
N MET A 1 19.44 -22.07 -9.14
CA MET A 1 19.16 -21.03 -10.15
C MET A 1 18.81 -19.75 -9.40
N GLN A 2 19.54 -18.66 -9.61
CA GLN A 2 19.23 -17.36 -9.00
C GLN A 2 18.39 -16.56 -10.00
N PHE A 3 17.17 -16.19 -9.64
CA PHE A 3 16.31 -15.36 -10.47
C PHE A 3 16.72 -13.89 -10.31
N GLN A 4 17.07 -13.23 -11.40
CA GLN A 4 17.24 -11.78 -11.41
C GLN A 4 15.86 -11.13 -11.28
N VAL A 5 15.66 -10.36 -10.20
CA VAL A 5 14.46 -9.57 -10.02
C VAL A 5 14.48 -8.41 -11.02
N PRO A 6 13.45 -8.27 -11.88
CA PRO A 6 13.35 -7.14 -12.80
C PRO A 6 13.32 -5.83 -12.02
N GLN A 7 14.28 -4.94 -12.29
CA GLN A 7 14.42 -3.67 -11.57
C GLN A 7 13.39 -2.59 -12.00
N PHE A 8 12.59 -2.85 -13.03
CA PHE A 8 11.67 -1.86 -13.61
C PHE A 8 10.19 -2.08 -13.24
N ILE A 9 9.90 -2.88 -12.21
CA ILE A 9 8.51 -3.07 -11.75
C ILE A 9 7.88 -1.79 -11.18
N GLU A 10 8.69 -0.84 -10.69
CA GLU A 10 8.21 0.37 -10.04
C GLU A 10 8.07 1.57 -10.99
N THR A 11 8.66 1.50 -12.19
CA THR A 11 8.59 2.60 -13.16
C THR A 11 7.35 2.45 -14.03
N GLU A 12 6.47 3.46 -14.01
CA GLU A 12 5.29 3.47 -14.87
C GLU A 12 5.68 3.44 -16.36
N SER A 13 4.97 2.64 -17.15
CA SER A 13 5.15 2.58 -18.60
C SER A 13 4.80 3.93 -19.25
N LYS A 14 5.74 4.48 -20.01
CA LYS A 14 5.51 5.65 -20.87
C LYS A 14 4.79 5.19 -22.12
N LEU A 15 3.51 5.55 -22.25
CA LEU A 15 2.65 5.10 -23.35
C LEU A 15 2.58 6.14 -24.48
N VAL A 16 2.61 7.44 -24.14
CA VAL A 16 2.46 8.54 -25.10
C VAL A 16 3.75 9.36 -25.11
N GLY A 17 4.71 8.94 -25.94
CA GLY A 17 6.02 9.56 -26.04
C GLY A 17 6.75 9.58 -24.68
N PRO A 18 7.12 10.75 -24.12
CA PRO A 18 7.78 10.83 -22.83
C PRO A 18 6.82 10.73 -21.63
N LEU A 19 5.50 10.77 -21.85
CA LEU A 19 4.49 10.86 -20.79
C LEU A 19 3.97 9.48 -20.36
N THR A 20 3.74 9.33 -19.05
CA THR A 20 2.95 8.19 -18.54
C THR A 20 1.47 8.39 -18.84
N LEU A 21 0.70 7.30 -18.87
CA LEU A 21 -0.74 7.35 -19.16
C LEU A 21 -1.48 8.28 -18.19
N LYS A 22 -1.09 8.28 -16.91
CA LYS A 22 -1.64 9.18 -15.89
C LYS A 22 -1.35 10.65 -16.21
N GLN A 23 -0.11 10.97 -16.57
CA GLN A 23 0.31 12.33 -16.92
C GLN A 23 -0.44 12.85 -18.15
N PHE A 24 -0.62 12.00 -19.16
CA PHE A 24 -1.40 12.31 -20.34
C PHE A 24 -2.86 12.62 -19.98
N ILE A 25 -3.49 11.83 -19.11
CA ILE A 25 -4.87 12.09 -18.66
C ILE A 25 -4.97 13.44 -17.94
N TYR A 26 -4.04 13.79 -17.04
CA TYR A 26 -4.09 15.08 -16.34
C TYR A 26 -4.02 16.27 -17.29
N LEU A 27 -3.09 16.24 -18.25
CA LEU A 27 -2.96 17.30 -19.26
C LEU A 27 -4.15 17.30 -20.23
N GLY A 28 -4.65 16.13 -20.61
CA GLY A 28 -5.82 15.99 -21.48
C GLY A 28 -7.10 16.54 -20.85
N VAL A 29 -7.33 16.25 -19.56
CA VAL A 29 -8.45 16.81 -18.80
C VAL A 29 -8.33 18.33 -18.69
N ALA A 30 -7.16 18.86 -18.37
CA ALA A 30 -6.93 20.30 -18.32
C ALA A 30 -7.15 20.97 -19.69
N GLY A 31 -6.71 20.34 -20.77
CA GLY A 31 -6.95 20.78 -22.14
C GLY A 31 -8.42 20.77 -22.53
N LEU A 32 -9.16 19.71 -22.19
CA LEU A 32 -10.61 19.63 -22.42
C LEU A 32 -11.37 20.71 -21.65
N ILE A 33 -11.00 20.96 -20.40
CA ILE A 33 -11.59 22.02 -19.59
C ILE A 33 -11.29 23.38 -20.22
N SER A 34 -10.03 23.66 -20.57
CA SER A 34 -9.64 24.91 -21.25
C SER A 34 -10.39 25.11 -22.57
N PHE A 35 -10.56 24.05 -23.36
CA PHE A 35 -11.33 24.09 -24.60
C PHE A 35 -12.80 24.42 -24.36
N GLY A 36 -13.43 23.84 -23.34
CA GLY A 36 -14.78 24.22 -22.93
C GLY A 36 -14.88 25.68 -22.50
N LEU A 37 -13.91 26.16 -21.71
CA LEU A 37 -13.84 27.54 -21.25
C LEU A 37 -13.68 28.55 -22.40
N PHE A 38 -13.08 28.16 -23.52
CA PHE A 38 -12.89 29.01 -24.70
C PHE A 38 -14.22 29.53 -25.25
N PHE A 39 -15.30 28.73 -25.18
CA PHE A 39 -16.62 29.11 -25.68
C PHE A 39 -17.39 30.04 -24.72
N VAL A 40 -17.02 30.06 -23.44
CA VAL A 40 -17.77 30.79 -22.40
C VAL A 40 -17.10 32.13 -22.07
N LEU A 41 -15.77 32.18 -22.10
CA LEU A 41 -14.99 33.31 -21.62
C LEU A 41 -14.46 34.19 -22.76
N LYS A 42 -14.31 35.48 -22.49
CA LYS A 42 -13.60 36.40 -23.39
C LYS A 42 -12.13 35.98 -23.49
N THR A 43 -11.54 36.09 -24.68
CA THR A 43 -10.19 35.62 -25.02
C THR A 43 -9.11 35.96 -23.99
N PHE A 44 -9.12 37.19 -23.45
CA PHE A 44 -8.16 37.60 -22.42
C PHE A 44 -8.31 36.82 -21.10
N VAL A 45 -9.53 36.70 -20.60
CA VAL A 45 -9.82 35.97 -19.34
C VAL A 45 -9.58 34.48 -19.54
N TRP A 46 -9.95 33.96 -20.70
CA TRP A 46 -9.67 32.57 -21.09
C TRP A 46 -8.17 32.25 -21.10
N ALA A 47 -7.34 33.12 -21.69
CA ALA A 47 -5.90 32.91 -21.76
C ALA A 47 -5.28 32.85 -20.35
N MET A 48 -5.67 33.77 -19.47
CA MET A 48 -5.19 33.80 -18.09
C MET A 48 -5.65 32.56 -17.31
N ALA A 49 -6.92 32.17 -17.45
CA ALA A 49 -7.45 30.96 -16.81
C ALA A 49 -6.73 29.70 -17.31
N THR A 50 -6.49 29.60 -18.62
CA THR A 50 -5.81 28.45 -19.24
C THR A 50 -4.36 28.33 -18.78
N ILE A 51 -3.63 29.43 -18.67
CA ILE A 51 -2.26 29.43 -18.14
C ILE A 51 -2.26 28.90 -16.71
N LEU A 52 -3.14 29.40 -15.86
CA LEU A 52 -3.25 28.97 -14.47
C LEU A 52 -3.61 27.48 -14.36
N LEU A 53 -4.58 27.03 -15.15
CA LEU A 53 -5.00 25.62 -15.22
C LEU A 53 -3.86 24.72 -15.71
N GLY A 54 -3.12 25.17 -16.73
CA GLY A 54 -1.98 24.46 -17.29
C GLY A 54 -0.84 24.29 -16.27
N ILE A 55 -0.53 25.34 -15.51
CA ILE A 55 0.47 25.27 -14.42
C ILE A 55 0.04 24.24 -13.38
N ILE A 56 -1.21 24.30 -12.92
CA ILE A 56 -1.75 23.36 -11.92
C ILE A 56 -1.70 21.92 -12.44
N ALA A 57 -2.13 21.68 -13.67
CA ALA A 57 -2.12 20.36 -14.30
C ALA A 57 -0.71 19.82 -14.48
N ALA A 58 0.23 20.65 -14.92
CA ALA A 58 1.64 20.27 -15.05
C ALA A 58 2.27 19.95 -13.68
N SER A 59 2.00 20.76 -12.66
CA SER A 59 2.44 20.50 -11.29
C SER A 59 1.91 19.15 -10.77
N LEU A 60 0.64 18.84 -11.00
CA LEU A 60 0.04 17.56 -10.61
C LEU A 60 0.63 16.36 -11.38
N ALA A 61 0.95 16.54 -12.66
CA ALA A 61 1.45 15.47 -13.52
C ALA A 61 2.94 15.14 -13.28
N PHE A 62 3.80 16.15 -13.08
CA PHE A 62 5.25 15.96 -13.07
C PHE A 62 5.88 16.00 -11.67
N ILE A 63 5.28 16.69 -10.70
CA ILE A 63 5.89 16.84 -9.38
C ILE A 63 5.68 15.56 -8.58
N LYS A 64 6.81 15.02 -8.10
CA LYS A 64 6.84 13.94 -7.12
C LYS A 64 7.60 14.45 -5.90
N TYR A 65 7.02 14.27 -4.73
CA TYR A 65 7.66 14.61 -3.46
C TYR A 65 7.87 13.32 -2.66
N ASN A 66 9.12 13.08 -2.26
CA ASN A 66 9.53 11.88 -1.51
C ASN A 66 9.05 10.56 -2.16
N GLY A 67 9.24 10.43 -3.48
CA GLY A 67 8.81 9.25 -4.25
C GLY A 67 7.31 9.12 -4.49
N ARG A 68 6.47 10.00 -3.92
CA ARG A 68 5.02 9.98 -4.10
C ARG A 68 4.57 11.06 -5.09
N PRO A 69 3.63 10.74 -5.99
CA PRO A 69 3.06 11.74 -6.90
C PRO A 69 2.25 12.77 -6.11
N LEU A 70 2.33 14.05 -6.52
CA LEU A 70 1.68 15.17 -5.84
C LEU A 70 0.17 14.95 -5.68
N VAL A 71 -0.47 14.28 -6.64
CA VAL A 71 -1.89 13.93 -6.58
C VAL A 71 -2.24 13.14 -5.30
N VAL A 72 -1.43 12.15 -4.93
CA VAL A 72 -1.68 11.34 -3.72
C VAL A 72 -1.53 12.18 -2.46
N ILE A 73 -0.56 13.09 -2.46
CA ILE A 73 -0.33 14.01 -1.36
C ILE A 73 -1.52 14.97 -1.23
N LEU A 74 -1.98 15.55 -2.34
CA LEU A 74 -3.13 16.45 -2.35
C LEU A 74 -4.41 15.75 -1.89
N GLN A 75 -4.65 14.52 -2.36
CA GLN A 75 -5.77 13.70 -1.89
C GLN A 75 -5.69 13.43 -0.39
N SER A 76 -4.49 13.09 0.12
CA SER A 76 -4.30 12.87 1.56
C SER A 76 -4.48 14.13 2.39
N ALA A 77 -4.05 15.29 1.88
CA ALA A 77 -4.22 16.58 2.52
C ALA A 77 -5.71 16.97 2.57
N LEU A 78 -6.43 16.84 1.45
CA LEU A 78 -7.87 17.07 1.39
C LEU A 78 -8.63 16.12 2.31
N ALA A 79 -8.29 14.84 2.30
CA ALA A 79 -8.89 13.85 3.20
C ALA A 79 -8.61 14.19 4.67
N TYR A 80 -7.42 14.66 5.02
CA TYR A 80 -7.09 15.08 6.39
C TYR A 80 -7.88 16.30 6.84
N LEU A 81 -8.14 17.25 5.93
CA LEU A 81 -8.94 18.44 6.22
C LEU A 81 -10.43 18.12 6.39
N TRP A 82 -10.98 17.24 5.56
CA TRP A 82 -12.40 16.88 5.62
C TRP A 82 -12.75 15.84 6.67
N LYS A 83 -11.82 14.95 7.03
CA LYS A 83 -12.12 13.88 7.99
C LYS A 83 -12.28 14.44 9.41
N PRO A 84 -13.36 14.06 10.11
CA PRO A 84 -13.52 14.45 11.51
C PRO A 84 -12.40 13.83 12.34
N LYS A 85 -11.75 14.65 13.16
CA LYS A 85 -10.66 14.25 14.06
C LYS A 85 -11.20 13.67 15.37
N LEU A 86 -12.11 12.71 15.26
CA LEU A 86 -12.69 12.07 16.43
C LEU A 86 -11.72 10.99 16.94
N TYR A 87 -10.85 11.38 17.86
CA TYR A 87 -9.95 10.45 18.55
C TYR A 87 -10.71 9.80 19.71
N LEU A 88 -11.47 8.75 19.42
CA LEU A 88 -12.04 7.90 20.47
C LEU A 88 -10.97 6.90 20.90
N TRP A 89 -10.60 6.94 22.18
CA TRP A 89 -9.84 5.87 22.79
C TRP A 89 -10.72 4.63 22.86
N GLN A 90 -10.53 3.70 21.94
CA GLN A 90 -11.09 2.37 22.05
C GLN A 90 -10.01 1.46 22.62
N LYS A 91 -10.23 0.98 23.84
CA LYS A 91 -9.46 -0.14 24.37
C LYS A 91 -9.73 -1.30 23.41
N GLN A 92 -8.79 -1.59 22.51
CA GLN A 92 -8.82 -2.83 21.76
C GLN A 92 -8.67 -3.92 22.81
N GLU A 93 -9.80 -4.48 23.24
CA GLU A 93 -9.79 -5.84 23.75
C GLU A 93 -9.29 -6.67 22.58
N GLN A 94 -7.98 -6.91 22.57
CA GLN A 94 -7.41 -7.95 21.74
C GLN A 94 -8.17 -9.20 22.16
N LYS A 95 -9.16 -9.59 21.36
CA LYS A 95 -9.71 -10.92 21.43
C LYS A 95 -8.51 -11.78 21.08
N ILE A 96 -7.86 -12.28 22.12
CA ILE A 96 -6.95 -13.40 22.00
C ILE A 96 -7.86 -14.45 21.36
N GLU A 97 -7.76 -14.61 20.05
CA GLU A 97 -8.18 -15.84 19.45
C GLU A 97 -7.30 -16.85 20.16
N GLU A 98 -7.85 -17.50 21.18
CA GLU A 98 -7.47 -18.86 21.53
C GLU A 98 -7.65 -19.62 20.22
N LYS A 99 -6.63 -19.53 19.36
CA LYS A 99 -6.27 -20.60 18.47
C LYS A 99 -6.31 -21.77 19.41
N GLU A 100 -7.31 -22.63 19.23
CA GLU A 100 -7.37 -23.91 19.89
C GLU A 100 -5.99 -24.53 19.64
N MET A 101 -5.09 -24.35 20.61
CA MET A 101 -3.91 -25.14 20.71
C MET A 101 -4.53 -26.49 20.90
N LYS A 102 -4.60 -27.28 19.82
CA LYS A 102 -4.92 -28.68 19.87
C LYS A 102 -4.09 -29.20 21.03
N VAL A 103 -4.74 -29.40 22.18
CA VAL A 103 -4.09 -29.91 23.37
C VAL A 103 -3.43 -31.18 22.86
N PRO A 104 -2.09 -31.27 22.88
CA PRO A 104 -1.41 -32.43 22.34
C PRO A 104 -2.09 -33.64 22.97
N GLU A 105 -2.67 -34.53 22.14
CA GLU A 105 -3.41 -35.70 22.61
C GLU A 105 -2.67 -36.29 23.81
N GLU A 106 -3.35 -36.58 24.92
CA GLU A 106 -2.72 -36.93 26.20
C GLU A 106 -1.63 -38.03 26.07
N GLY A 107 -1.73 -38.87 25.03
CA GLY A 107 -0.70 -39.83 24.64
C GLY A 107 0.66 -39.24 24.23
N THR A 108 0.73 -38.06 23.62
CA THR A 108 1.97 -37.37 23.23
C THR A 108 2.73 -36.84 24.44
N VAL A 109 2.03 -36.24 25.41
CA VAL A 109 2.62 -35.77 26.67
C VAL A 109 3.13 -36.95 27.50
N SER A 110 2.39 -38.06 27.54
CA SER A 110 2.85 -39.29 28.20
C SER A 110 4.06 -39.92 27.50
N LYS A 111 4.12 -39.91 26.16
CA LYS A 111 5.25 -40.42 25.37
C LYS A 111 6.52 -39.59 25.58
N LEU A 112 6.40 -38.27 25.63
CA LEU A 112 7.52 -37.35 25.90
C LEU A 112 8.03 -37.52 27.34
N LYS A 113 7.13 -37.71 28.31
CA LYS A 113 7.51 -37.99 29.70
C LYS A 113 8.27 -39.31 29.82
N ASN A 114 7.81 -40.35 29.12
CA ASN A 114 8.48 -41.66 29.10
C ASN A 114 9.83 -41.61 28.36
N MET A 115 9.95 -40.82 27.28
CA MET A 115 11.23 -40.58 26.61
C MET A 115 12.22 -39.85 27.52
N TRP A 116 11.77 -38.80 28.21
CA TRP A 116 12.62 -38.04 29.12
C TRP A 116 13.07 -38.89 30.31
N LEU A 117 12.17 -39.73 30.86
CA LEU A 117 12.51 -40.70 31.90
C LEU A 117 13.62 -41.65 31.42
N ASN A 118 13.49 -42.19 30.21
CA ASN A 118 14.47 -43.10 29.62
C ASN A 118 15.83 -42.43 29.32
N LEU A 119 15.87 -41.13 29.06
CA LEU A 119 17.12 -40.39 28.83
C LEU A 119 17.88 -40.12 30.13
N ILE A 120 17.17 -39.95 31.26
CA ILE A 120 17.78 -39.67 32.56
C ILE A 120 18.16 -40.96 33.26
N THR A 121 17.37 -42.03 33.09
CA THR A 121 17.77 -43.34 33.57
C THR A 121 18.72 -43.96 32.55
N LYS A 122 20.04 -43.90 32.79
CA LYS A 122 20.99 -44.82 32.13
C LYS A 122 20.68 -46.26 32.60
N LYS A 123 19.63 -46.89 32.06
CA LYS A 123 19.38 -48.32 32.22
C LYS A 123 19.57 -49.01 30.88
N PRO A 124 20.41 -50.06 30.81
CA PRO A 124 20.60 -50.80 29.57
C PRO A 124 19.30 -51.50 29.16
N PRO A 125 19.07 -51.73 27.86
CA PRO A 125 17.84 -52.36 27.39
C PRO A 125 17.76 -53.78 27.95
N VAL A 126 16.73 -54.06 28.74
CA VAL A 126 16.41 -55.43 29.14
C VAL A 126 15.81 -56.12 27.92
N ASN A 127 16.61 -56.97 27.31
CA ASN A 127 16.22 -57.83 26.20
C ASN A 127 15.13 -58.79 26.69
N LYS A 128 13.95 -58.76 26.06
CA LYS A 128 12.92 -59.79 26.28
C LYS A 128 13.27 -60.99 25.40
N LEU A 129 13.56 -62.12 26.05
CA LEU A 129 13.43 -63.46 25.47
C LEU A 129 11.95 -63.77 25.23
#